data_AF-A0A7V9J168-F1
#
_entry.id   AF-A0A7V9J168-F1
#
_cell.length_a   1.000
_cell.length_b   1.000
_cell.length_c   1.000
_cell.angle_alpha   90.00
_cell.angle_beta   90.00
_cell.angle_gamma   90.00
#
_symmetry.space_group_name_H-M   'P 1'
#
loop_
_entity.id
_entity.type
_entity.pdbx_description
1 polymer ?
#
loop_
_entity_poly.entity_id
_entity_poly.type
_entity_poly.pdbx_seq_one_letter_code
_entity_poly.pdbx_strand_id
1 'polypeptide(L)'
;IRSFNYDAMDPASGSALFWFVRNSLFFELKLNERPDVLLVSYDSFVLDPDGNMRAVCEHIGFPWSPHLTAHVAPRAPGNPKPLALKPEIRRLCNELQDRLTAAEQGGREQGVGR
;
A
#
# COMPACT_ATOMS: atom_id res chain seq x y z
N ILE A 1 -10.13 -17.02 6.88
CA ILE A 1 -8.74 -17.14 7.40
C ILE A 1 -8.55 -18.44 8.19
N ARG A 2 -9.38 -18.74 9.21
CA ARG A 2 -9.29 -19.99 10.01
C ARG A 2 -9.38 -21.32 9.24
N SER A 3 -9.78 -21.29 7.97
CA SER A 3 -9.91 -22.45 7.09
C SER A 3 -8.60 -22.90 6.44
N PHE A 4 -7.50 -22.15 6.60
CA PHE A 4 -6.22 -22.52 6.03
C PHE A 4 -5.46 -23.49 6.94
N ASN A 5 -4.89 -24.55 6.35
CA ASN A 5 -3.89 -25.37 7.03
C ASN A 5 -2.53 -24.66 6.96
N TYR A 6 -2.11 -24.09 8.09
CA TYR A 6 -0.85 -23.33 8.19
C TYR A 6 0.38 -24.23 8.22
N ASP A 7 0.26 -25.46 8.74
CA ASP A 7 1.37 -26.41 8.82
C ASP A 7 1.80 -26.93 7.44
N ALA A 8 0.90 -26.86 6.45
CA ALA A 8 1.14 -27.25 5.06
C ALA A 8 1.20 -26.06 4.10
N MET A 9 1.43 -24.84 4.61
CA MET A 9 1.48 -23.64 3.78
C MET A 9 2.89 -23.40 3.26
N ASP A 10 3.04 -23.21 1.95
CA ASP A 10 4.31 -22.81 1.37
C ASP A 10 4.67 -21.37 1.79
N PRO A 11 5.97 -21.03 1.89
CA PRO A 11 6.39 -19.72 2.38
C PRO A 11 5.85 -18.53 1.59
N ALA A 12 5.66 -18.67 0.28
CA ALA A 12 5.17 -17.59 -0.57
C ALA A 12 3.69 -17.29 -0.29
N SER A 13 2.86 -18.34 -0.24
CA SER A 13 1.45 -18.25 0.17
C SER A 13 1.29 -17.74 1.60
N GLY A 14 2.15 -18.18 2.53
CA GLY A 14 2.15 -17.69 3.92
C GLY A 14 2.45 -16.19 4.01
N SER A 15 3.47 -15.73 3.29
CA SER A 15 3.83 -14.31 3.25
C SER A 15 2.72 -13.46 2.61
N ALA A 16 2.11 -13.94 1.52
CA ALA A 16 0.99 -13.25 0.87
C ALA A 16 -0.25 -13.17 1.77
N LEU A 17 -0.58 -14.25 2.50
CA LEU A 17 -1.68 -14.24 3.45
C LEU A 17 -1.41 -13.29 4.62
N PHE A 18 -0.17 -13.25 5.12
CA PHE A 18 0.21 -12.27 6.14
C PHE A 18 0.09 -10.84 5.63
N TRP A 19 0.53 -10.56 4.39
CA TRP A 19 0.32 -9.26 3.74
C TRP A 19 -1.17 -8.91 3.67
N PHE A 20 -2.02 -9.86 3.29
CA PHE A 20 -3.47 -9.64 3.25
C PHE A 20 -4.03 -9.27 4.63
N VAL A 21 -3.73 -10.08 5.66
CA VAL A 21 -4.22 -9.83 7.02
C VAL A 21 -3.73 -8.48 7.55
N ARG A 22 -2.45 -8.16 7.38
CA ARG A 22 -1.88 -6.91 7.87
C ARG A 22 -2.54 -5.69 7.22
N ASN A 23 -2.74 -5.72 5.91
CA ASN A 23 -3.28 -4.58 5.19
C ASN A 23 -4.82 -4.50 5.26
N SER A 24 -5.54 -5.60 5.52
CA SER A 24 -6.99 -5.55 5.72
C SER A 24 -7.37 -4.74 6.97
N LEU A 25 -6.49 -4.74 7.99
CA LEU A 25 -6.66 -3.95 9.21
C LEU A 25 -6.83 -2.46 8.96
N PHE A 26 -6.29 -1.92 7.86
CA PHE A 26 -6.53 -0.52 7.48
C PHE A 26 -8.02 -0.20 7.36
N PHE A 27 -8.81 -1.12 6.79
CA PHE A 27 -10.26 -0.98 6.67
C PHE A 27 -11.00 -1.50 7.90
N GLU A 28 -10.59 -2.63 8.46
CA GLU A 28 -11.29 -3.24 9.61
C GLU A 28 -11.24 -2.33 10.86
N LEU A 29 -10.13 -1.60 11.04
CA LEU A 29 -9.98 -0.61 12.11
C LEU A 29 -10.47 0.79 11.69
N LYS A 30 -11.10 0.92 10.52
CA LYS A 30 -11.62 2.17 9.94
C LYS A 30 -10.58 3.29 9.84
N LEU A 31 -9.32 2.94 9.60
CA LEU A 31 -8.26 3.94 9.43
C LEU A 31 -8.45 4.73 8.13
N ASN A 32 -9.15 4.15 7.14
CA ASN A 32 -9.54 4.84 5.91
C ASN A 32 -10.56 5.98 6.12
N GLU A 33 -11.20 6.05 7.28
CA GLU A 33 -12.18 7.10 7.62
C GLU A 33 -11.56 8.20 8.49
N ARG A 34 -10.31 7.99 8.93
CA ARG A 34 -9.62 8.87 9.88
C ARG A 34 -8.85 9.96 9.14
N PRO A 35 -9.10 11.26 9.43
CA PRO A 35 -8.40 12.36 8.76
C PRO A 35 -6.94 12.50 9.18
N ASP A 36 -6.53 11.84 10.27
CA ASP A 36 -5.15 11.82 10.79
C ASP A 36 -4.35 10.60 10.32
N VAL A 37 -4.85 9.86 9.33
CA VAL A 37 -4.17 8.72 8.73
C VAL A 37 -4.07 8.90 7.22
N LEU A 38 -2.85 8.71 6.70
CA LEU A 38 -2.56 8.70 5.27
C LEU A 38 -2.13 7.31 4.82
N LEU A 39 -2.79 6.77 3.80
CA LEU A 39 -2.34 5.57 3.11
C LEU A 39 -1.28 5.94 2.06
N VAL A 40 -0.13 5.26 2.08
CA VAL A 40 0.97 5.47 1.13
C VAL A 40 1.38 4.14 0.50
N SER A 41 1.37 4.07 -0.82
CA SER A 41 1.96 2.95 -1.58
C SER A 41 3.44 3.18 -1.83
N TYR A 42 4.26 2.19 -1.52
CA TYR A 42 5.68 2.23 -1.84
C TYR A 42 5.92 2.30 -3.35
N ASP A 43 5.15 1.53 -4.14
CA ASP A 43 5.30 1.50 -5.59
C ASP A 43 4.94 2.86 -6.20
N SER A 44 3.83 3.47 -5.76
CA SER A 44 3.45 4.83 -6.17
C SER A 44 4.53 5.84 -5.75
N PHE A 45 5.08 5.70 -4.54
CA PHE A 45 6.11 6.60 -4.00
C PHE A 45 7.39 6.54 -4.82
N VAL A 46 7.92 5.37 -5.14
CA VAL A 46 9.17 5.28 -5.92
C VAL A 46 8.98 5.65 -7.39
N LEU A 47 7.75 5.66 -7.91
CA LEU A 47 7.45 6.17 -9.25
C LEU A 47 7.55 7.70 -9.32
N ASP A 48 7.05 8.38 -8.31
CA ASP A 48 7.12 9.84 -8.18
C ASP A 48 7.44 10.25 -6.73
N PRO A 49 8.73 10.18 -6.32
CA PRO A 49 9.12 10.45 -4.93
C PRO A 49 8.73 11.85 -4.48
N ASP A 50 8.92 12.84 -5.35
CA ASP A 50 8.68 14.24 -5.04
C ASP A 50 7.20 14.54 -4.87
N GLY A 51 6.34 14.07 -5.79
CA GLY A 51 4.90 14.26 -5.68
C GLY A 51 4.31 13.57 -4.45
N ASN A 52 4.73 12.34 -4.17
CA ASN A 52 4.24 11.59 -3.02
C ASN A 52 4.74 12.17 -1.68
N MET A 53 6.01 12.59 -1.60
CA MET A 53 6.53 13.22 -0.39
C MET A 53 5.87 14.57 -0.12
N ARG A 54 5.53 15.35 -1.16
CA ARG A 54 4.75 16.58 -0.98
C ARG A 54 3.39 16.29 -0.34
N ALA A 55 2.65 15.30 -0.83
CA ALA A 55 1.37 14.91 -0.25
C ALA A 55 1.49 14.45 1.22
N VAL A 56 2.56 13.73 1.55
CA VAL A 56 2.85 13.34 2.95
C VAL A 56 3.11 14.58 3.80
N CYS A 57 3.98 15.48 3.35
CA CYS A 57 4.33 16.72 4.03
C CYS A 57 3.09 17.59 4.30
N GLU A 58 2.24 17.76 3.29
CA GLU A 58 0.98 18.48 3.38
C GLU A 58 0.03 17.86 4.42
N HIS A 59 -0.13 16.54 4.40
CA HIS A 59 -0.99 15.83 5.36
C HIS A 59 -0.55 16.04 6.81
N ILE A 60 0.76 16.04 7.08
CA ILE A 60 1.30 16.22 8.44
C ILE A 60 1.57 17.69 8.80
N GLY A 61 1.27 18.65 7.91
CA GLY A 61 1.54 20.07 8.12
C GLY A 61 3.03 20.43 8.19
N PHE A 62 3.89 19.69 7.48
CA PHE A 62 5.34 19.88 7.45
C PHE A 62 5.78 20.54 6.13
N PRO A 63 6.74 21.48 6.14
CA PRO A 63 7.22 22.10 4.91
C PRO A 63 8.02 21.11 4.05
N TRP A 64 7.62 20.98 2.78
CA TRP A 64 8.36 20.16 1.82
C TRP A 64 9.72 20.77 1.47
N SER A 65 10.72 19.91 1.26
CA SER A 65 12.05 20.26 0.74
C SER A 65 12.58 19.16 -0.18
N PRO A 66 13.27 19.50 -1.29
CA PRO A 66 13.89 18.51 -2.19
C PRO A 66 14.85 17.54 -1.49
N HIS A 67 15.44 17.94 -0.36
CA HIS A 67 16.36 17.09 0.40
C HIS A 67 15.69 15.84 1.00
N LEU A 68 14.36 15.86 1.19
CA LEU A 68 13.62 14.73 1.76
C LEU A 68 13.58 13.51 0.82
N THR A 69 13.73 13.74 -0.49
CA THR A 69 13.69 12.71 -1.53
C THR A 69 15.01 12.59 -2.30
N ALA A 70 16.03 13.38 -1.95
CA ALA A 70 17.31 13.43 -2.68
C ALA A 70 18.04 12.08 -2.80
N HIS A 71 17.78 11.14 -1.89
CA HIS A 71 18.35 9.80 -1.90
C HIS A 71 17.43 8.72 -2.48
N VAL A 72 16.22 9.10 -2.91
CA VAL A 72 15.23 8.20 -3.47
C VAL A 72 15.31 8.30 -4.99
N ALA A 73 15.97 7.32 -5.61
CA ALA A 73 16.00 7.22 -7.06
C ALA A 73 14.62 6.79 -7.58
N PRO A 74 14.01 7.54 -8.52
CA PRO A 74 12.79 7.12 -9.17
C PRO A 74 12.96 5.74 -9.81
N ARG A 75 11.98 4.87 -9.63
CA ARG A 75 12.03 3.49 -10.10
C ARG A 75 10.70 3.09 -10.71
N ALA A 76 10.74 2.75 -12.00
CA ALA A 76 9.63 2.10 -12.67
C ALA A 76 9.34 0.74 -12.01
N PRO A 77 8.08 0.27 -12.01
CA PRO A 77 7.77 -1.03 -11.45
C PRO A 77 8.55 -2.06 -12.25
N GLY A 78 9.28 -2.94 -11.57
CA GLY A 78 9.91 -4.05 -12.26
C GLY A 78 8.86 -4.97 -12.90
N ASN A 79 9.31 -5.92 -13.71
CA ASN A 79 8.48 -7.04 -14.13
C ASN A 79 8.86 -8.30 -13.30
N PRO A 80 8.48 -8.38 -12.01
CA PRO A 80 8.85 -9.50 -11.18
C PRO A 80 8.19 -10.78 -11.69
N LYS A 81 8.91 -11.90 -11.58
CA LYS A 81 8.33 -13.22 -11.86
C LYS A 81 7.11 -13.43 -10.93
N PRO A 82 5.95 -13.83 -11.46
CA PRO A 82 4.78 -14.10 -10.64
C PRO A 82 5.11 -15.13 -9.55
N LEU A 83 4.82 -14.79 -8.30
CA LEU A 83 4.95 -15.73 -7.18
C LEU A 83 3.98 -16.89 -7.40
N ALA A 84 4.40 -18.13 -7.14
CA ALA A 84 3.52 -19.28 -7.16
C ALA A 84 2.69 -19.29 -5.85
N LEU A 85 1.50 -18.69 -5.89
CA LEU A 85 0.57 -18.63 -4.75
C LEU A 85 -0.61 -19.56 -4.99
N LYS A 86 -1.20 -20.10 -3.91
CA LYS A 86 -2.50 -20.77 -4.00
C LYS A 86 -3.56 -19.82 -4.59
N PRO A 87 -4.44 -20.27 -5.50
CA PRO A 87 -5.36 -19.40 -6.24
C PRO A 87 -6.27 -18.54 -5.34
N GLU A 88 -6.73 -19.10 -4.23
CA GLU A 88 -7.59 -18.42 -3.28
C GLU A 88 -6.87 -17.28 -2.53
N ILE A 89 -5.59 -17.45 -2.20
CA ILE A 89 -4.76 -16.41 -1.57
C ILE A 89 -4.44 -15.31 -2.57
N ARG A 90 -4.15 -15.67 -3.84
CA ARG A 90 -3.98 -14.69 -4.91
C ARG A 90 -5.21 -13.81 -5.07
N ARG A 91 -6.41 -14.42 -5.12
CA ARG A 91 -7.66 -13.67 -5.25
C ARG A 91 -7.84 -12.67 -4.10
N LEU A 92 -7.63 -13.11 -2.85
CA LEU A 92 -7.70 -12.24 -1.68
C LEU A 92 -6.71 -11.06 -1.77
N CYS A 93 -5.48 -11.32 -2.19
CA CYS A 93 -4.47 -10.28 -2.31
C CYS A 93 -4.82 -9.26 -3.41
N ASN A 94 -5.29 -9.74 -4.57
CA ASN A 94 -5.69 -8.87 -5.67
C ASN A 94 -6.88 -7.98 -5.28
N GLU A 95 -7.93 -8.56 -4.69
CA GLU A 95 -9.10 -7.80 -4.24
C GLU A 95 -8.73 -6.73 -3.21
N LEU A 96 -7.84 -7.05 -2.27
CA LEU A 96 -7.36 -6.07 -1.30
C LEU A 96 -6.47 -5.01 -1.93
N GLN A 97 -5.59 -5.38 -2.87
CA GLN A 97 -4.74 -4.44 -3.61
C GLN A 97 -5.58 -3.42 -4.40
N ASP A 98 -6.64 -3.87 -5.07
CA ASP A 98 -7.54 -2.99 -5.82
C ASP A 98 -8.22 -1.98 -4.88
N ARG A 99 -8.68 -2.44 -3.72
CA ARG A 99 -9.27 -1.58 -2.69
C ARG A 99 -8.29 -0.57 -2.12
N LEU A 100 -7.05 -0.97 -1.85
CA LEU A 100 -6.00 -0.07 -1.36
C LEU A 100 -5.64 0.98 -2.41
N THR A 101 -5.54 0.58 -3.68
CA THR A 101 -5.28 1.49 -4.81
C THR A 101 -6.38 2.55 -4.92
N ALA A 102 -7.65 2.14 -4.87
CA ALA A 102 -8.78 3.06 -4.91
C ALA A 102 -8.80 4.02 -3.71
N ALA A 103 -8.51 3.53 -2.50
CA ALA A 103 -8.45 4.36 -1.30
C ALA A 103 -7.29 5.38 -1.35
N GLU A 104 -6.13 4.98 -1.88
CA GLU A 104 -4.99 5.86 -2.07
C GLU A 104 -5.31 7.00 -3.05
N GLN A 105 -5.95 6.67 -4.18
CA GLN A 105 -6.37 7.66 -5.18
C GLN A 105 -7.42 8.63 -4.63
N GLY A 106 -8.45 8.11 -3.94
CA GLY A 106 -9.49 8.95 -3.34
C GLY A 106 -8.98 9.85 -2.20
N GLY A 107 -7.94 9.44 -1.48
CA GLY A 107 -7.27 10.28 -0.46
C GLY A 107 -6.48 11.44 -1.07
N ARG A 108 -5.81 11.21 -2.21
CA ARG A 108 -5.06 12.25 -2.93
C ARG A 108 -5.97 13.36 -3.47
N GLU A 109 -7.15 13.00 -3.99
CA GLU A 109 -8.11 13.98 -4.52
C GLU A 109 -8.72 14.88 -3.43
N GLN A 110 -8.87 14.37 -2.21
CA GLN A 110 -9.42 15.11 -1.08
C GLN A 110 -8.40 16.04 -0.40
N GLY A 111 -7.10 15.79 -0.57
CA GLY A 111 -6.02 16.63 -0.04
C GLY A 111 -5.79 17.92 -0.84
N VAL A 112 -5.99 17.90 -2.17
CA VAL A 112 -5.71 19.03 -3.08
C VAL A 112 -6.71 20.20 -2.94
N GLY A 113 -7.76 20.06 -2.12
CA GLY A 113 -8.86 21.03 -2.00
C GLY A 113 -9.03 21.68 -0.63
N ARG A 114 -8.05 21.60 0.28
CA ARG A 114 -8.14 22.20 1.63
C ARG A 114 -7.09 23.28 1.89
#